data_AF-A0A7Y5DET4-F1
#
_entry.id   AF-A0A7Y5DET4-F1
#
_cell.length_a   1.000
_cell.length_b   1.000
_cell.length_c   1.000
_cell.angle_alpha   90.00
_cell.angle_beta   90.00
_cell.angle_gamma   90.00
#
_symmetry.space_group_name_H-M   'P 1'
#
loop_
_entity.id
_entity.type
_entity.pdbx_description
1 polymer ?
#
loop_
_entity_poly.entity_id
_entity_poly.type
_entity_poly.pdbx_seq_one_letter_code
_entity_poly.pdbx_strand_id
1 'polypeptide(L)' 'MKGFLRLFMNYGLVASIVVWAAVVGMMAYRLNESPWRWAFVALVFGGFGTIAGIFWIRRYVDRQTKVSEQGSKE' A
#
# COMPACT_ATOMS: atom_id res chain seq x y z
N MET A 1 14.37 -15.87 11.55
CA MET A 1 14.10 -14.51 12.08
C MET A 1 14.53 -13.36 11.15
N LYS A 2 15.70 -13.41 10.48
CA LYS A 2 16.16 -12.31 9.59
C LYS A 2 15.26 -12.02 8.37
N GLY A 3 14.54 -13.01 7.85
CA GLY A 3 13.62 -12.85 6.72
C GLY A 3 12.31 -12.13 7.08
N PHE A 4 11.69 -12.49 8.20
CA PHE A 4 10.42 -11.91 8.66
C PHE A 4 10.55 -10.42 9.02
N LEU A 5 11.61 -10.04 9.75
CA LEU A 5 11.88 -8.63 10.04
C LEU A 5 12.10 -7.82 8.75
N ARG A 6 12.79 -8.38 7.76
CA ARG A 6 13.02 -7.72 6.49
C ARG A 6 11.73 -7.56 5.69
N LEU A 7 10.86 -8.57 5.75
CA LEU A 7 9.53 -8.52 5.15
C LEU A 7 8.64 -7.48 5.85
N PHE A 8 8.66 -7.41 7.18
CA PHE A 8 7.92 -6.41 7.97
C PHE A 8 8.45 -5.00 7.72
N MET A 9 9.77 -4.79 7.68
CA MET A 9 10.35 -3.48 7.40
C MET A 9 10.07 -3.03 5.97
N ASN A 10 9.99 -3.97 5.02
CA ASN A 10 9.69 -3.66 3.63
C ASN A 10 8.19 -3.66 3.31
N TYR A 11 7.31 -4.38 4.01
CA TYR A 11 5.88 -4.46 3.66
C TYR A 11 4.95 -4.06 4.79
N GLY A 12 5.48 -3.67 5.95
CA GLY A 12 4.69 -3.31 7.14
C GLY A 12 3.73 -2.15 6.89
N LEU A 13 4.15 -1.13 6.14
CA LEU A 13 3.26 -0.03 5.74
C LEU A 13 2.10 -0.54 4.87
N VAL A 14 2.39 -1.41 3.90
CA VAL A 14 1.36 -2.00 3.02
C VAL A 14 0.41 -2.89 3.83
N ALA A 15 0.95 -3.74 4.72
CA ALA A 15 0.17 -4.60 5.59
C ALA A 15 -0.77 -3.80 6.51
N SER A 16 -0.30 -2.67 7.05
CA SER A 16 -1.14 -1.77 7.87
C SER A 16 -2.32 -1.21 7.06
N ILE A 17 -2.08 -0.76 5.83
CA ILE A 17 -3.14 -0.26 4.94
C ILE A 17 -4.15 -1.37 4.59
N VAL A 18 -3.68 -2.60 4.38
CA VAL A 18 -4.55 -3.75 4.12
C VAL A 18 -5.44 -4.07 5.32
N VAL A 19 -4.87 -4.07 6.54
CA VAL A 19 -5.65 -4.29 7.77
C VAL A 19 -6.69 -3.18 7.95
N TRP A 20 -6.30 -1.93 7.74
CA TRP A 20 -7.23 -0.80 7.78
C TRP A 20 -8.36 -0.95 6.75
N ALA A 21 -8.04 -1.27 5.50
CA ALA A 21 -9.04 -1.46 4.44
C ALA A 21 -10.01 -2.62 4.75
N ALA A 22 -9.53 -3.69 5.39
CA ALA A 22 -10.37 -4.80 5.82
C ALA A 22 -11.40 -4.39 6.89
N VAL A 23 -10.98 -3.59 7.88
CA VAL A 23 -11.88 -3.07 8.93
C VAL A 23 -12.92 -2.11 8.34
N VAL A 24 -12.49 -1.20 7.47
CA VAL A 24 -13.38 -0.25 6.79
C VAL A 24 -14.36 -0.98 5.86
N GLY A 25 -13.90 -2.01 5.15
CA GLY A 25 -14.75 -2.87 4.33
C GLY A 25 -15.79 -3.61 5.17
N MET A 26 -15.40 -4.14 6.33
CA MET A 26 -16.34 -4.79 7.26
C MET A 26 -17.42 -3.81 7.76
N MET A 27 -17.06 -2.55 8.04
CA MET A 27 -18.04 -1.50 8.36
C MET A 27 -19.00 -1.24 7.20
N ALA A 28 -18.50 -1.20 5.96
CA ALA A 28 -19.35 -1.04 4.78
C ALA A 28 -20.40 -2.17 4.64
N TYR A 29 -20.03 -3.42 4.96
CA TYR A 29 -20.98 -4.55 4.95
C TYR A 29 -22.06 -4.46 6.03
N ARG A 30 -21.77 -3.83 7.17
CA ARG A 30 -22.74 -3.63 8.26
C ARG A 30 -23.74 -2.52 7.99
N LEU A 31 -23.41 -1.56 7.11
CA LEU A 31 -24.25 -0.39 6.76
C LEU A 31 -25.07 -0.63 5.48
N ASN A 32 -25.78 -1.77 5.40
CA ASN A 32 -26.43 -2.21 4.16
C ASN A 32 -27.57 -1.28 3.67
N GLU A 33 -28.17 -0.49 4.56
CA GLU A 33 -29.32 0.38 4.29
C GLU A 33 -28.95 1.86 4.10
N SER A 34 -27.69 2.26 4.37
CA SER A 34 -27.29 3.66 4.35
C SER A 34 -26.50 4.03 3.07
N PRO A 35 -26.83 5.16 2.40
CA PRO A 35 -26.06 5.67 1.25
C PRO A 35 -24.57 5.87 1.53
N TRP A 36 -24.20 6.03 2.81
CA TRP A 36 -22.81 6.16 3.28
C TRP A 36 -21.93 4.96 2.97
N ARG A 37 -22.48 3.80 2.61
CA ARG A 37 -21.72 2.63 2.16
C ARG A 37 -20.77 2.95 1.01
N TRP A 38 -21.20 3.79 0.06
CA TRP A 38 -20.37 4.19 -1.08
C TRP A 38 -19.15 5.03 -0.65
N ALA A 39 -19.26 5.83 0.40
CA ALA A 39 -18.12 6.56 0.96
C ALA A 39 -17.07 5.61 1.55
N PHE A 40 -17.51 4.56 2.25
CA PHE A 40 -16.60 3.53 2.76
C PHE A 40 -15.94 2.72 1.64
N VAL A 41 -16.68 2.38 0.58
CA VAL A 41 -16.12 1.72 -0.60
C VAL A 41 -15.07 2.62 -1.28
N ALA A 42 -15.38 3.90 -1.47
CA ALA A 42 -14.42 4.87 -2.01
C ALA A 42 -13.15 5.00 -1.15
N LEU A 43 -13.30 4.97 0.19
CA LEU A 43 -12.17 4.95 1.13
C LEU A 43 -11.29 3.71 0.98
N VAL A 44 -11.90 2.52 0.83
CA VAL A 44 -11.15 1.28 0.56
C VAL A 44 -10.38 1.38 -0.74
N PHE A 45 -11.00 1.89 -1.81
CA PHE A 45 -10.32 2.17 -3.08
C PHE A 45 -9.19 3.20 -2.92
N GLY A 46 -9.36 4.21 -2.08
CA GLY A 46 -8.31 5.16 -1.72
C GLY A 46 -7.10 4.49 -1.03
N GLY A 47 -7.35 3.50 -0.16
CA GLY A 47 -6.31 2.66 0.43
C GLY A 47 -5.54 1.87 -0.63
N PHE A 48 -6.24 1.23 -1.58
CA PHE A 48 -5.59 0.55 -2.70
C PHE A 48 -4.78 1.50 -3.58
N GLY A 49 -5.28 2.71 -3.84
CA GLY A 49 -4.54 3.76 -4.53
C GLY A 49 -3.23 4.13 -3.82
N THR A 50 -3.25 4.16 -2.49
CA THR A 50 -2.05 4.43 -1.68
C THR A 50 -1.03 3.29 -1.80
N ILE A 51 -1.48 2.03 -1.78
CA ILE A 51 -0.61 0.86 -1.99
C ILE A 51 0.06 0.94 -3.37
N ALA A 52 -0.71 1.26 -4.41
CA ALA A 52 -0.18 1.43 -5.77
C ALA A 52 0.85 2.57 -5.84
N GLY A 53 0.58 3.70 -5.20
CA GLY A 53 1.51 4.83 -5.09
C GLY A 53 2.82 4.46 -4.41
N ILE A 54 2.77 3.74 -3.29
CA ILE A 54 3.97 3.25 -2.58
C ILE A 54 4.81 2.35 -3.49
N PHE A 55 4.17 1.44 -4.22
CA PHE A 55 4.86 0.56 -5.18
C PHE A 55 5.49 1.36 -6.32
N TRP A 56 4.80 2.38 -6.82
CA TRP A 56 5.31 3.21 -7.90
C TRP A 56 6.53 4.02 -7.47
N ILE A 57 6.48 4.65 -6.29
CA ILE A 57 7.62 5.36 -5.70
C ILE A 57 8.80 4.42 -5.50
N ARG A 58 8.57 3.21 -4.97
CA ARG A 58 9.64 2.21 -4.80
C ARG A 58 10.28 1.82 -6.12
N ARG A 59 9.47 1.58 -7.15
CA ARG A 59 9.97 1.25 -8.49
C ARG A 59 10.73 2.41 -9.11
N TYR A 60 10.30 3.64 -8.86
CA TYR A 60 10.97 4.84 -9.34
C TYR A 60 12.34 5.02 -8.66
N VAL A 61 12.40 4.89 -7.33
CA VAL A 61 13.66 4.97 -6.57
C VAL A 61 14.62 3.85 -6.98
N ASP A 62 14.15 2.59 -7.08
CA ASP A 62 14.99 1.46 -7.51
C ASP A 62 15.58 1.67 -8.91
N ARG A 63 14.80 2.21 -9.85
CA ARG A 63 15.32 2.59 -11.18
C ARG A 63 16.39 3.66 -11.10
N GLN A 64 16.20 4.69 -10.28
CA GLN A 64 17.20 5.76 -10.13
C GLN A 64 18.50 5.25 -9.50
N THR A 65 18.42 4.42 -8.46
CA THR A 65 19.60 3.82 -7.83
C THR A 65 20.40 2.99 -8.84
N LYS A 66 19.73 2.19 -9.68
CA LYS A 66 20.41 1.41 -10.73
C LYS A 66 21.10 2.26 -11.79
N VAL A 67 20.48 3.38 -12.20
CA VAL A 67 21.08 4.30 -13.16
C VAL A 67 22.31 5.00 -12.57
N SER A 68 22.25 5.41 -11.30
CA SER A 68 23.42 5.98 -10.59
C SER A 68 24.56 4.97 -10.41
N GLU A 69 24.27 3.70 -10.15
CA GLU A 69 25.30 2.64 -10.04
C GLU A 69 25.98 2.30 -11.37
N GLN A 70 25.29 2.45 -12.51
CA GLN A 70 25.89 2.26 -13.84
C GLN A 70 26.75 3.45 -14.27
N GLY A 71 26.31 4.70 -14.00
CA GLY A 71 27.09 5.89 -14.33
C GLY A 71 28.34 6.12 -13.48
N SER A 72 28.45 5.45 -12.33
CA SER A 72 29.65 5.49 -11.47
C SER A 72 30.71 4.45 -11.84
N LYS A 73 30.46 3.60 -12.85
CA LYS A 73 31.40 2.55 -13.32
C LYS A 73 32.01 2.86 -14.69
N GLU A 74 31.67 3.98 -15.31
CA GLU A 74 32.43 4.60 -16.42
C GLU A 74 33.42 5.62 -15.87
#